data_AF-A0A0S3RB53-F1
#
_entry.id   AF-A0A0S3RB53-F1
#
_cell.length_a   1.000
_cell.length_b   1.000
_cell.length_c   1.000
_cell.angle_alpha   90.00
_cell.angle_beta   90.00
_cell.angle_gamma   90.00
#
_symmetry.space_group_name_H-M   'P 1'
#
loop_
_entity.id
_entity.type
_entity.pdbx_description
1 polymer ?
#
loop_
_entity_poly.entity_id
_entity_poly.type
_entity_poly.pdbx_seq_one_letter_code
_entity_poly.pdbx_strand_id
1 'polypeptide(L)'
;MGFNGMDYPSKKAKRLPTSIDDLADDCLASVFRLLGTVDRNSCSLVCRRWLKVDGHNRHSLSLTAESHLSDFIPSLFLRFNTVTEVSLRYFGYEDETIGAETLIRISQLCPNL
;
A
#
# COMPACT_ATOMS: atom_id res chain seq x y z
N MET A 1 -55.78 16.79 -33.08
CA MET A 1 -54.39 17.30 -33.05
C MET A 1 -53.61 16.48 -32.04
N GLY A 2 -52.84 15.49 -32.51
CA GLY A 2 -52.00 14.65 -31.64
C GLY A 2 -50.61 15.27 -31.53
N PHE A 3 -50.14 15.52 -30.32
CA PHE A 3 -48.77 15.96 -30.07
C PHE A 3 -47.85 14.73 -30.15
N ASN A 4 -47.04 14.66 -31.20
CA ASN A 4 -45.95 13.69 -31.29
C ASN A 4 -44.92 14.02 -30.20
N GLY A 5 -44.81 13.15 -29.21
CA GLY A 5 -43.73 13.19 -28.23
C GLY A 5 -42.40 12.93 -28.92
N MET A 6 -41.56 13.97 -29.00
CA MET A 6 -40.15 13.84 -29.35
C MET A 6 -39.45 13.18 -28.16
N ASP A 7 -39.16 11.89 -28.31
CA ASP A 7 -38.40 11.11 -27.33
C ASP A 7 -36.92 11.50 -27.45
N TYR A 8 -36.51 12.53 -26.72
CA TYR A 8 -35.11 12.94 -26.66
C TYR A 8 -34.35 11.92 -25.80
N PRO A 9 -33.28 11.28 -26.31
CA PRO A 9 -32.52 10.33 -25.52
C PRO A 9 -31.92 11.06 -24.32
N SER A 10 -32.47 10.78 -23.14
CA SER A 10 -31.98 11.33 -21.88
C SER A 10 -30.58 10.79 -21.66
N LYS A 11 -29.57 11.61 -22.00
CA LYS A 11 -28.17 11.29 -21.74
C LYS A 11 -28.02 11.17 -20.23
N LYS A 12 -28.00 9.94 -19.71
CA LYS A 12 -27.73 9.69 -18.28
C LYS A 12 -26.43 10.41 -17.92
N ALA A 13 -26.54 11.45 -17.09
CA ALA A 13 -25.40 12.21 -16.64
C ALA A 13 -24.42 11.24 -15.98
N LYS A 14 -23.16 11.22 -16.43
CA LYS A 14 -22.12 10.42 -15.79
C LYS A 14 -21.98 10.93 -14.36
N ARG A 15 -22.34 10.08 -13.40
CA ARG A 15 -22.27 10.39 -11.97
C ARG A 15 -20.80 10.66 -11.63
N LEU A 16 -20.52 11.87 -11.16
CA LEU A 16 -19.16 12.23 -10.76
C LEU A 16 -18.76 11.43 -9.50
N PRO A 17 -17.48 11.07 -9.34
CA PRO A 17 -16.96 10.52 -8.09
C PRO A 17 -17.30 11.47 -6.94
N THR A 18 -18.01 10.98 -5.94
CA THR A 18 -18.44 11.80 -4.77
C THR A 18 -17.83 11.31 -3.47
N SER A 19 -17.33 10.07 -3.44
CA SER A 19 -16.62 9.48 -2.32
C SER A 19 -15.19 9.12 -2.70
N ILE A 20 -14.31 9.01 -1.71
CA ILE A 20 -12.96 8.45 -1.88
C ILE A 20 -13.00 7.02 -2.44
N ASP A 21 -14.09 6.29 -2.18
CA ASP A 21 -14.30 4.94 -2.71
C ASP A 21 -14.51 4.92 -4.23
N ASP A 22 -14.92 6.04 -4.82
CA ASP A 22 -15.13 6.16 -6.27
C ASP A 22 -13.81 6.41 -7.04
N LEU A 23 -12.71 6.73 -6.33
CA LEU A 23 -11.41 6.95 -6.97
C LEU A 23 -10.89 5.66 -7.59
N ALA A 24 -10.09 5.75 -8.65
CA ALA A 24 -9.29 4.64 -9.11
C ALA A 24 -8.15 4.34 -8.11
N ASP A 25 -7.62 3.12 -8.12
CA ASP A 25 -6.55 2.70 -7.22
C ASP A 25 -5.28 3.55 -7.38
N ASP A 26 -4.93 3.98 -8.60
CA ASP A 26 -3.77 4.86 -8.83
C ASP A 26 -3.96 6.28 -8.26
N CYS A 27 -5.20 6.78 -8.28
CA CYS A 27 -5.54 8.06 -7.64
C CYS A 27 -5.46 7.93 -6.12
N LEU A 28 -5.98 6.83 -5.56
CA LEU A 28 -5.92 6.55 -4.13
C LEU A 28 -4.46 6.36 -3.67
N ALA A 29 -3.64 5.66 -4.44
CA ALA A 29 -2.20 5.54 -4.20
C ALA A 29 -1.49 6.91 -4.22
N SER A 30 -1.89 7.80 -5.11
CA SER A 30 -1.36 9.17 -5.17
C SER A 30 -1.69 9.97 -3.91
N VAL A 31 -2.88 9.79 -3.33
CA VAL A 31 -3.22 10.36 -2.02
C VAL A 31 -2.36 9.74 -0.92
N PHE A 32 -2.22 8.41 -0.88
CA PHE A 32 -1.41 7.73 0.14
C PHE A 32 0.08 8.13 0.11
N ARG A 33 0.62 8.50 -1.04
CA ARG A 33 2.00 9.03 -1.16
C ARG A 33 2.21 10.35 -0.43
N LEU A 34 1.15 11.11 -0.18
CA LEU A 34 1.20 12.37 0.58
C LEU A 34 1.14 12.15 2.09
N LEU A 35 0.87 10.92 2.54
CA LEU A 35 0.75 10.57 3.95
C LEU A 35 2.09 10.15 4.55
N GLY A 36 2.28 10.46 5.83
CA GLY A 36 3.40 9.95 6.61
C GLY A 36 3.32 8.42 6.79
N THR A 37 4.43 7.82 7.22
CA THR A 37 4.51 6.36 7.44
C THR A 37 3.50 5.85 8.46
N VAL A 38 3.26 6.62 9.53
CA VAL A 38 2.28 6.32 10.57
C VAL A 38 0.86 6.34 10.01
N ASP A 39 0.50 7.37 9.27
CA ASP A 39 -0.84 7.51 8.69
C ASP A 39 -1.12 6.46 7.61
N ARG A 40 -0.11 6.09 6.80
CA ARG A 40 -0.24 4.99 5.83
C ARG A 40 -0.51 3.66 6.51
N ASN A 41 0.14 3.40 7.65
CA ASN A 41 -0.12 2.19 8.43
C ASN A 41 -1.60 2.16 8.89
N SER A 42 -2.12 3.29 9.38
CA SER A 42 -3.55 3.42 9.74
C SER A 42 -4.47 3.26 8.54
N CYS A 43 -4.15 3.85 7.38
CA CYS A 43 -4.91 3.73 6.14
C CYS A 43 -5.04 2.27 5.70
N SER A 44 -3.98 1.48 5.85
CA SER A 44 -4.00 0.07 5.48
C SER A 44 -4.98 -0.79 6.30
N LEU A 45 -5.49 -0.26 7.42
CA LEU A 45 -6.47 -0.95 8.28
C LEU A 45 -7.93 -0.60 7.96
N VAL A 46 -8.19 0.44 7.16
CA VAL A 46 -9.55 0.94 6.87
C VAL A 46 -10.39 -0.12 6.16
N CYS A 47 -9.87 -0.70 5.08
CA CYS A 47 -10.53 -1.77 4.35
C CYS A 47 -9.53 -2.58 3.53
N ARG A 48 -9.96 -3.74 3.01
CA ARG A 48 -9.11 -4.63 2.18
C ARG A 48 -8.55 -3.95 0.93
N ARG A 49 -9.32 -3.03 0.34
CA ARG A 49 -8.89 -2.28 -0.85
C ARG A 49 -7.72 -1.35 -0.51
N TRP A 50 -7.83 -0.60 0.58
CA TRP A 50 -6.77 0.30 1.04
C TRP A 50 -5.51 -0.47 1.45
N LEU A 51 -5.67 -1.62 2.12
CA LEU A 51 -4.56 -2.53 2.41
C LEU A 51 -3.80 -2.94 1.15
N LYS A 52 -4.52 -3.34 0.09
CA LYS A 52 -3.94 -3.75 -1.19
C LYS A 52 -3.24 -2.58 -1.88
N VAL A 53 -3.90 -1.42 -1.96
CA VAL A 53 -3.36 -0.24 -2.64
C VAL A 53 -2.09 0.27 -1.94
N ASP A 54 -2.08 0.33 -0.60
CA ASP A 54 -0.88 0.70 0.15
C ASP A 54 0.28 -0.25 -0.12
N GLY A 55 0.04 -1.58 -0.08
CA GLY A 55 1.07 -2.59 -0.29
C GLY A 55 1.79 -2.48 -1.63
N HIS A 56 1.04 -2.30 -2.72
CA HIS A 56 1.60 -2.18 -4.08
C HIS A 56 2.22 -0.82 -4.39
N ASN A 57 2.08 0.18 -3.52
CA ASN A 57 2.52 1.55 -3.79
C ASN A 57 3.47 2.07 -2.70
N ARG A 58 4.09 1.17 -1.95
CA ARG A 58 5.08 1.51 -0.93
C ARG A 58 6.44 1.03 -1.40
N HIS A 59 7.33 1.99 -1.65
CA HIS A 59 8.67 1.72 -2.18
C HIS A 59 9.75 1.67 -1.10
N SER A 60 9.48 2.25 0.06
CA SER A 60 10.42 2.32 1.19
C SER A 60 9.78 1.75 2.46
N LEU A 61 10.50 0.82 3.10
CA LEU A 61 10.14 0.24 4.39
C LEU A 61 11.20 0.56 5.42
N SER A 62 10.75 0.95 6.62
CA SER A 62 11.65 1.06 7.77
C SER A 62 11.24 0.04 8.81
N LEU A 63 12.10 -0.95 9.02
CA LEU A 63 11.88 -2.09 9.90
C LEU A 63 12.79 -1.98 11.11
N THR A 64 12.37 -2.54 12.24
CA THR A 64 13.24 -2.68 13.41
C THR A 64 14.05 -3.97 13.30
N ALA A 65 15.35 -3.88 13.56
CA ALA A 65 16.31 -4.98 13.47
C ALA A 65 16.25 -5.91 14.70
N GLU A 66 15.12 -6.58 14.88
CA GLU A 66 14.85 -7.52 15.98
C GLU A 66 14.94 -8.98 15.50
N SER A 67 15.21 -9.94 16.39
CA SER A 67 15.43 -11.36 16.04
C SER A 67 14.20 -12.01 15.37
N HIS A 68 13.00 -11.73 15.88
CA HIS A 68 11.72 -12.20 15.33
C HIS A 68 11.35 -11.63 13.96
N LEU A 69 12.08 -10.62 13.44
CA LEU A 69 11.81 -10.08 12.10
C LEU A 69 11.87 -11.17 11.02
N SER A 70 12.73 -12.19 11.20
CA SER A 70 12.96 -13.26 10.22
C SER A 70 11.68 -14.02 9.83
N ASP A 71 10.78 -14.19 10.80
CA ASP A 71 9.51 -14.93 10.60
C ASP A 71 8.53 -14.15 9.72
N PHE A 72 8.65 -12.83 9.70
CA PHE A 72 7.73 -11.93 8.99
C PHE A 72 8.26 -11.50 7.63
N ILE A 73 9.57 -11.64 7.36
CA ILE A 73 10.18 -11.22 6.09
C ILE A 73 9.42 -11.73 4.85
N PRO A 74 9.07 -13.03 4.72
CA PRO A 74 8.36 -13.51 3.54
C PRO A 74 6.99 -12.86 3.35
N SER A 75 6.21 -12.68 4.43
CA SER A 75 4.88 -12.09 4.35
C SER A 75 4.92 -10.57 4.13
N LEU A 76 5.95 -9.89 4.66
CA LEU A 76 6.21 -8.47 4.41
C LEU A 76 6.48 -8.21 2.93
N PHE A 77 7.40 -8.95 2.30
CA PHE A 77 7.70 -8.74 0.87
C PHE A 77 6.60 -9.25 -0.06
N LEU A 78 5.79 -10.21 0.36
CA LEU A 78 4.57 -10.57 -0.37
C LEU A 78 3.56 -9.41 -0.38
N ARG A 79 3.43 -8.69 0.73
CA ARG A 79 2.55 -7.51 0.83
C ARG A 79 3.12 -6.31 0.10
N PHE A 80 4.43 -6.08 0.21
CA PHE A 80 5.14 -4.92 -0.33
C PHE A 80 6.05 -5.32 -1.49
N ASN A 81 5.45 -5.71 -2.61
CA ASN A 81 6.15 -6.28 -3.77
C ASN A 81 6.87 -5.25 -4.66
N THR A 82 6.69 -3.95 -4.40
CA THR A 82 7.32 -2.84 -5.13
C THR A 82 8.42 -2.14 -4.34
N VAL A 83 8.90 -2.75 -3.25
CA VAL A 83 9.93 -2.16 -2.40
C VAL A 83 11.25 -2.11 -3.14
N THR A 84 11.91 -0.95 -3.05
CA THR A 84 13.23 -0.66 -3.60
C THR A 84 14.19 -0.20 -2.52
N GLU A 85 13.69 0.11 -1.32
CA GLU A 85 14.51 0.59 -0.21
C GLU A 85 14.03 -0.03 1.11
N VAL A 86 14.97 -0.55 1.90
CA VAL A 86 14.72 -1.08 3.22
C VAL A 86 15.70 -0.46 4.19
N SER A 87 15.20 0.29 5.16
CA SER A 87 15.99 0.85 6.26
C SER A 87 15.80 0.02 7.52
N LEU A 88 16.87 -0.55 8.06
CA LEU A 88 16.86 -1.26 9.32
C LEU A 88 17.23 -0.31 10.47
N ARG A 89 16.37 -0.20 11.47
CA ARG A 89 16.62 0.58 12.69
C ARG A 89 16.98 -0.34 13.83
N TYR A 90 18.07 -0.04 14.52
CA TYR A 90 18.50 -0.76 15.69
C TYR A 90 18.22 0.06 16.95
N PHE A 91 17.53 -0.53 17.92
CA PHE A 91 17.34 0.05 19.25
C PHE A 91 18.15 -0.80 20.21
N GLY A 92 19.31 -0.30 20.65
CA GLY A 92 20.38 -1.07 21.28
C GLY A 92 20.16 -1.60 22.69
N TYR A 93 18.96 -2.10 22.98
CA TYR A 93 18.57 -2.62 24.29
C TYR A 93 18.21 -4.11 24.29
N GLU A 94 18.17 -4.78 23.13
CA GLU A 94 17.89 -6.23 23.06
C GLU A 94 19.18 -7.02 22.75
N ASP A 95 19.41 -8.08 23.54
CA ASP A 95 20.57 -8.98 23.40
C ASP A 95 20.55 -9.79 22.08
N GLU A 96 19.42 -9.85 21.37
CA GLU A 96 19.28 -10.58 20.11
C GLU A 96 18.98 -9.64 18.94
N THR A 97 20.06 -9.25 18.26
CA THR A 97 19.98 -8.49 17.01
C THR A 97 19.64 -9.39 15.83
N ILE A 98 19.17 -8.81 14.72
CA ILE A 98 18.91 -9.54 13.48
C ILE A 98 20.11 -10.38 13.01
N GLY A 99 19.88 -11.67 12.72
CA GLY A 99 20.92 -12.55 12.19
C GLY A 99 21.26 -12.28 10.72
N ALA A 100 22.48 -12.64 10.30
CA ALA A 100 22.95 -12.50 8.92
C ALA A 100 22.05 -13.23 7.90
N GLU A 101 21.49 -14.38 8.27
CA GLU A 101 20.54 -15.13 7.45
C GLU A 101 19.30 -14.32 7.07
N THR A 102 18.81 -13.47 7.98
CA THR A 102 17.67 -12.60 7.69
C THR A 102 18.03 -11.52 6.68
N LEU A 103 19.25 -10.97 6.74
CA LEU A 103 19.73 -10.00 5.75
C LEU A 103 19.85 -10.63 4.35
N ILE A 104 20.35 -11.88 4.28
CA ILE A 104 20.39 -12.66 3.04
C ILE A 104 18.97 -12.89 2.51
N ARG A 105 18.03 -13.21 3.40
CA ARG A 105 16.63 -13.43 3.00
C ARG A 105 15.97 -12.16 2.47
N ILE A 106 16.27 -11.00 3.08
CA ILE A 106 15.82 -9.68 2.61
C ILE A 106 16.35 -9.42 1.19
N SER A 107 17.66 -9.64 0.94
CA SER A 107 18.24 -9.39 -0.38
C SER A 107 17.70 -10.34 -1.46
N GLN A 108 17.42 -11.59 -1.11
CA GLN A 108 16.84 -12.57 -2.04
C GLN A 108 15.38 -12.25 -2.41
N LEU A 109 14.59 -11.73 -1.46
CA LEU A 109 13.16 -11.47 -1.66
C LEU A 109 12.86 -10.07 -2.20
N CYS A 110 13.87 -9.20 -2.23
CA CYS A 110 13.75 -7.84 -2.71
C CYS A 110 14.64 -7.66 -3.97
N PRO A 111 14.20 -8.15 -5.15
CA PRO A 111 15.03 -8.16 -6.36
C PRO A 111 15.37 -6.76 -6.89
N ASN A 112 14.68 -5.73 -6.40
CA ASN A 112 14.85 -4.33 -6.79
C ASN A 112 15.61 -3.50 -5.74
N LEU A 113 16.21 -4.15 -4.73
CA LEU A 113 17.01 -3.49 -3.70
C LEU A 113 18.42 -3.14 -4.22
#